data_AF-A0A094ZRF0-F1
#
_entry.id   AF-A0A094ZRF0-F1
#
_cell.length_a   1.000
_cell.length_b   1.000
_cell.length_c   1.000
_cell.angle_alpha   90.00
_cell.angle_beta   90.00
_cell.angle_gamma   90.00
#
_symmetry.space_group_name_H-M   'P 1'
#
loop_
_entity.id
_entity.type
_entity.pdbx_description
1 polymer ?
#
loop_
_entity_poly.entity_id
_entity_poly.type
_entity_poly.pdbx_seq_one_letter_code
_entity_poly.pdbx_strand_id
1 'polypeptide(L)'
;MKFILDENHPPVLARVVEPLAAMDGHEAVSVRHLGLAGTKDVDLLHTLANPISKVVLITADKAMSRRRHEVAAIRDTGAVVVIGMKAWNQQPDILERARMLVWWWRA
;
A
#
# COMPACT_ATOMS: atom_id res chain seq x y z
N MET A 1 7.01 -4.14 9.61
CA MET A 1 6.87 -3.87 8.15
C MET A 1 6.35 -2.47 7.96
N LYS A 2 6.62 -1.85 6.81
CA LYS A 2 6.04 -0.54 6.46
C LYS A 2 5.04 -0.71 5.32
N PHE A 3 3.75 -0.63 5.67
CA PHE A 3 2.64 -0.70 4.74
C PHE A 3 2.35 0.67 4.15
N ILE A 4 2.29 0.74 2.84
CA ILE A 4 2.12 1.99 2.11
C ILE A 4 0.92 1.83 1.19
N LEU A 5 -0.11 2.63 1.42
CA LEU A 5 -1.28 2.68 0.56
C LEU A 5 -1.01 3.65 -0.59
N ASP A 6 -1.16 3.17 -1.83
CA ASP A 6 -0.90 3.95 -3.04
C ASP A 6 -1.82 5.19 -3.17
N GLU A 7 -1.60 5.99 -4.21
CA GLU A 7 -2.37 7.22 -4.43
C GLU A 7 -3.85 7.00 -4.82
N ASN A 8 -4.20 5.77 -5.23
CA ASN A 8 -5.57 5.35 -5.57
C ASN A 8 -6.40 5.04 -4.32
N HIS A 9 -5.75 4.93 -3.16
CA HIS A 9 -6.42 4.78 -1.87
C HIS A 9 -6.61 6.16 -1.20
N PRO A 10 -7.82 6.49 -0.74
CA PRO A 10 -8.04 7.65 0.11
C PRO A 10 -7.14 7.58 1.37
N PRO A 11 -6.47 8.68 1.77
CA PRO A 11 -5.57 8.68 2.94
C PRO A 11 -6.22 8.23 4.25
N VAL A 12 -7.53 8.38 4.37
CA VAL A 12 -8.29 7.89 5.53
C VAL A 12 -8.16 6.39 5.72
N LEU A 13 -8.04 5.60 4.64
CA LEU A 13 -7.87 4.15 4.75
C LEU A 13 -6.57 3.79 5.47
N ALA A 14 -5.48 4.51 5.18
CA ALA A 14 -4.20 4.30 5.88
C ALA A 14 -4.32 4.69 7.35
N ARG A 15 -5.00 5.79 7.66
CA ARG A 15 -5.23 6.26 9.04
C ARG A 15 -6.05 5.28 9.89
N VAL A 16 -6.99 4.56 9.28
CA VAL A 16 -7.81 3.59 10.02
C VAL A 16 -6.99 2.35 10.39
N VAL A 17 -6.06 1.90 9.53
CA VAL A 17 -5.23 0.71 9.80
C VAL A 17 -3.93 1.00 10.54
N GLU A 18 -3.49 2.26 10.59
CA GLU A 18 -2.25 2.65 11.27
C GLU A 18 -2.18 2.21 12.74
N PRO A 19 -3.23 2.41 13.56
CA PRO A 19 -3.23 1.90 14.94
C PRO A 19 -3.15 0.37 15.00
N LEU A 20 -3.79 -0.33 14.06
CA LEU A 20 -3.77 -1.80 14.00
C LEU A 20 -2.39 -2.32 13.60
N ALA A 21 -1.74 -1.67 12.63
CA ALA A 21 -0.37 -1.98 12.24
C ALA A 21 0.60 -1.76 13.42
N ALA A 22 0.44 -0.67 14.16
CA ALA A 22 1.29 -0.32 15.28
C ALA A 22 1.24 -1.36 16.42
N MET A 23 0.11 -2.03 16.62
CA MET A 23 -0.03 -3.11 17.61
C MET A 23 0.95 -4.27 17.38
N ASP A 24 1.31 -4.53 16.12
CA ASP A 24 2.27 -5.58 15.73
C ASP A 24 3.69 -5.02 15.45
N GLY A 25 3.95 -3.77 15.86
CA GLY A 25 5.22 -3.10 15.58
C GLY A 25 5.42 -2.82 14.08
N HIS A 26 4.33 -2.57 13.36
CA HIS A 26 4.35 -2.19 11.94
C HIS A 26 3.89 -0.74 11.76
N GLU A 27 4.22 -0.15 10.61
CA GLU A 27 3.78 1.20 10.23
C GLU A 27 2.78 1.08 9.07
N ALA A 28 1.71 1.87 9.07
CA ALA A 28 0.87 2.04 7.89
C ALA A 28 0.69 3.52 7.56
N VAL A 29 0.88 3.88 6.28
CA VAL A 29 0.84 5.27 5.84
C VAL A 29 0.34 5.38 4.39
N SER A 30 -0.21 6.52 4.01
CA SER A 30 -0.56 6.78 2.60
C SER A 30 0.60 7.47 1.88
N VAL A 31 0.77 7.17 0.59
CA VAL A 31 1.74 7.86 -0.30
C VAL A 31 1.54 9.38 -0.26
N ARG A 32 0.28 9.84 -0.21
CA ARG A 32 -0.05 11.27 -0.13
C ARG A 32 0.46 11.92 1.15
N HIS A 33 0.38 11.23 2.28
CA HIS A 33 0.90 11.74 3.55
C HIS A 33 2.43 11.82 3.58
N LEU A 34 3.10 10.94 2.83
CA LEU A 34 4.55 10.99 2.63
C LEU A 34 4.99 12.11 1.67
N GLY A 35 4.06 12.84 1.06
CA GLY A 35 4.38 13.86 0.05
C GLY A 35 4.85 13.28 -1.29
N LEU A 36 4.58 11.98 -1.54
CA LEU A 36 5.06 11.25 -2.72
C LEU A 36 3.96 11.04 -3.78
N ALA A 37 2.84 11.77 -3.69
CA ALA A 37 1.76 11.67 -4.69
C ALA A 37 2.26 12.03 -6.09
N GLY A 38 1.83 11.29 -7.12
CA GLY A 38 2.29 11.46 -8.51
C GLY A 38 3.70 10.91 -8.80
N THR A 39 4.39 10.33 -7.81
CA THR A 39 5.64 9.59 -8.03
C THR A 39 5.32 8.31 -8.80
N LYS A 40 6.11 7.99 -9.82
CA LYS A 40 5.94 6.74 -10.56
C LYS A 40 6.19 5.55 -9.65
N ASP A 41 5.45 4.45 -9.86
CA ASP A 41 5.51 3.27 -9.00
C ASP A 41 6.93 2.70 -8.82
N VAL A 42 7.72 2.68 -9.89
CA VAL A 42 9.14 2.24 -9.85
C VAL A 42 9.96 3.13 -8.91
N ASP A 43 9.89 4.44 -9.10
CA ASP A 43 10.64 5.42 -8.31
C ASP A 43 10.18 5.41 -6.85
N LEU A 44 8.87 5.22 -6.62
CA LEU A 44 8.27 5.09 -5.31
C LEU A 44 8.85 3.88 -4.55
N LEU A 45 8.90 2.71 -5.19
CA LEU A 45 9.46 1.48 -4.59
C LEU A 45 10.94 1.67 -4.22
N HIS A 46 11.74 2.28 -5.10
CA HIS A 46 13.16 2.55 -4.80
C HIS A 46 13.34 3.58 -3.70
N THR A 47 12.54 4.65 -3.69
CA THR A 47 12.60 5.72 -2.67
C THR A 47 12.27 5.17 -1.27
N LEU A 48 11.35 4.22 -1.20
CA LEU A 48 10.87 3.67 0.07
C LEU A 48 11.63 2.43 0.52
N ALA A 49 12.43 1.82 -0.37
CA ALA A 49 13.23 0.64 -0.08
C ALA A 49 14.10 0.88 1.16
N ASN A 50 14.07 -0.09 2.08
CA ASN A 50 14.80 0.00 3.33
C ASN A 50 15.40 -1.38 3.67
N PRO A 51 16.70 -1.46 4.00
CA PRO A 51 17.35 -2.74 4.31
C PRO A 51 16.90 -3.37 5.63
N ILE A 52 16.32 -2.57 6.54
CA ILE A 52 15.92 -2.97 7.89
C ILE A 52 14.42 -3.32 7.93
N SER A 53 13.57 -2.56 7.25
CA SER A 53 12.11 -2.75 7.27
C SER A 53 11.59 -3.05 5.88
N LYS A 54 10.94 -4.21 5.73
CA LYS A 54 10.29 -4.59 4.47
C LYS A 54 9.11 -3.67 4.17
N VAL A 55 9.11 -3.13 2.96
CA VAL A 55 8.02 -2.31 2.40
C VAL A 55 6.94 -3.20 1.81
N VAL A 56 5.70 -2.89 2.13
CA VAL A 56 4.50 -3.52 1.55
C VAL A 56 3.66 -2.44 0.88
N LEU A 57 3.61 -2.42 -0.45
CA LEU A 57 2.75 -1.49 -1.20
C LEU A 57 1.36 -2.11 -1.38
N ILE A 58 0.33 -1.45 -0.89
CA ILE A 58 -1.08 -1.81 -1.08
C ILE A 58 -1.63 -0.98 -2.23
N THR A 59 -1.95 -1.62 -3.35
CA THR A 59 -2.37 -0.96 -4.59
C THR A 59 -3.67 -1.52 -5.15
N ALA A 60 -4.38 -0.67 -5.88
CA ALA A 60 -5.55 -1.04 -6.66
C ALA A 60 -5.19 -1.48 -8.09
N ASP A 61 -3.96 -1.19 -8.55
CA ASP A 61 -3.56 -1.39 -9.93
C ASP A 61 -3.13 -2.83 -10.19
N LYS A 62 -4.06 -3.63 -10.74
CA LYS A 62 -3.78 -5.01 -11.14
C LYS A 62 -2.73 -5.10 -12.25
N ALA A 63 -2.60 -4.08 -13.10
CA ALA A 63 -1.62 -4.09 -14.17
C ALA A 63 -0.19 -4.08 -13.64
N MET A 64 0.03 -3.67 -12.38
CA MET A 64 1.35 -3.65 -11.76
C MET A 64 2.03 -5.02 -11.71
N SER A 65 1.23 -6.08 -11.56
CA SER A 65 1.73 -7.46 -11.62
C SER A 65 2.25 -7.91 -12.99
N ARG A 66 2.01 -7.11 -14.05
CA ARG A 66 2.30 -7.49 -15.45
C ARG A 66 3.33 -6.59 -16.11
N ARG A 67 3.52 -5.35 -15.64
CA ARG A 67 4.49 -4.41 -16.23
C ARG A 67 5.90 -4.82 -15.82
N ARG A 68 6.73 -5.17 -16.82
CA ARG A 68 8.09 -5.73 -16.58
C ARG A 68 8.97 -4.84 -15.71
N HIS A 69 8.89 -3.51 -15.87
CA HIS A 69 9.70 -2.56 -15.11
C HIS A 69 9.28 -2.49 -13.64
N GLU A 70 7.99 -2.53 -13.33
CA GLU A 70 7.50 -2.58 -11.95
C GLU A 70 7.84 -3.93 -11.30
N VAL A 71 7.67 -5.04 -12.01
CA VAL A 71 8.08 -6.37 -11.51
C VAL A 71 9.59 -6.43 -11.20
N ALA A 72 10.43 -5.82 -12.04
CA ALA A 72 11.86 -5.72 -11.79
C ALA A 72 12.14 -4.87 -10.53
N ALA A 73 11.52 -3.69 -10.41
CA ALA A 73 11.69 -2.82 -9.25
C ALA A 73 11.27 -3.49 -7.93
N ILE A 74 10.16 -4.25 -7.93
CA ILE A 74 9.71 -5.03 -6.77
C ILE A 74 10.79 -6.05 -6.37
N ARG A 75 11.35 -6.77 -7.35
CA ARG A 75 12.41 -7.76 -7.11
C ARG A 75 13.69 -7.11 -6.57
N ASP A 76 14.09 -5.99 -7.15
CA ASP A 76 15.33 -5.29 -6.79
C ASP A 76 15.26 -4.66 -5.40
N THR A 77 14.10 -4.11 -5.04
CA THR A 77 13.86 -3.48 -3.73
C THR A 77 13.48 -4.49 -2.64
N GLY A 78 13.13 -5.72 -3.01
CA GLY A 78 12.60 -6.73 -2.10
C GLY A 78 11.22 -6.36 -1.50
N ALA A 79 10.56 -5.36 -2.08
CA ALA A 79 9.22 -4.93 -1.67
C ALA A 79 8.19 -6.03 -1.93
N VAL A 80 7.10 -5.99 -1.17
CA VAL A 80 5.93 -6.83 -1.40
C VAL A 80 4.81 -5.95 -1.93
N VAL A 81 4.12 -6.39 -2.98
CA VAL A 81 2.95 -5.68 -3.50
C VAL A 81 1.70 -6.50 -3.21
N VAL A 82 0.77 -5.91 -2.48
CA VAL A 82 -0.56 -6.46 -2.21
C VAL A 82 -1.55 -5.73 -3.11
N ILE A 83 -2.11 -6.47 -4.07
CA ILE A 83 -3.11 -5.94 -4.98
C ILE A 83 -4.49 -6.17 -4.36
N GLY A 84 -5.17 -5.09 -3.99
CA GLY A 84 -6.51 -5.13 -3.44
C GLY A 84 -7.50 -5.79 -4.39
N MET A 85 -8.46 -6.55 -3.85
CA MET A 85 -9.53 -7.12 -4.67
C MET A 85 -10.34 -6.01 -5.35
N LYS A 86 -10.75 -6.25 -6.60
CA LYS A 86 -11.52 -5.30 -7.41
C LYS A 86 -12.74 -4.74 -6.67
N ALA A 87 -13.43 -5.57 -5.90
CA ALA A 87 -14.60 -5.17 -5.11
C ALA A 87 -14.29 -4.08 -4.07
N TRP A 88 -13.10 -4.07 -3.46
CA TRP A 88 -12.70 -3.02 -2.52
C TRP A 88 -12.49 -1.68 -3.22
N ASN A 89 -11.82 -1.70 -4.37
CA ASN A 89 -11.53 -0.48 -5.11
C ASN A 89 -12.79 0.15 -5.72
N GLN A 90 -13.79 -0.68 -6.02
CA GLN A 90 -15.07 -0.26 -6.58
C GLN A 90 -16.13 0.06 -5.52
N GLN A 91 -15.84 -0.08 -4.23
CA GLN A 91 -16.77 0.29 -3.16
C GLN A 91 -16.84 1.83 -3.07
N PRO A 92 -17.96 2.47 -3.45
CA PRO A 92 -18.09 3.94 -3.41
C PRO A 92 -18.10 4.50 -1.98
N ASP A 93 -18.58 3.74 -1.00
CA ASP A 93 -18.60 4.19 0.39
C ASP A 93 -17.22 3.97 1.04
N ILE A 94 -16.58 5.08 1.37
CA ILE A 94 -15.25 5.09 1.99
C ILE A 94 -15.26 4.42 3.37
N LEU A 95 -16.32 4.57 4.16
CA LEU A 95 -16.43 3.94 5.47
C LEU A 95 -16.61 2.43 5.35
N GLU A 96 -17.42 1.98 4.38
CA GLU A 96 -17.56 0.55 4.10
C GLU A 96 -16.24 -0.05 3.60
N ARG A 97 -15.51 0.67 2.73
CA ARG A 97 -14.17 0.25 2.29
C ARG A 97 -13.18 0.18 3.46
N ALA A 98 -13.24 1.13 4.39
CA ALA A 98 -12.43 1.10 5.62
C ALA A 98 -12.80 -0.09 6.51
N ARG A 99 -14.10 -0.36 6.71
CA ARG A 99 -14.59 -1.52 7.47
C ARG A 99 -14.08 -2.83 6.86
N MET A 100 -14.13 -2.98 5.54
CA MET A 100 -13.61 -4.15 4.83
C MET A 100 -12.10 -4.32 5.03
N LEU A 101 -11.34 -3.22 4.93
CA LEU A 101 -9.88 -3.22 5.12
C LEU A 101 -9.50 -3.62 6.55
N VAL A 102 -10.16 -3.05 7.55
CA VAL A 102 -9.98 -3.41 8.97
C VAL A 102 -10.30 -4.88 9.22
N TRP A 103 -11.40 -5.38 8.64
CA TRP A 103 -11.78 -6.78 8.81
C TRP A 103 -10.76 -7.76 8.22
N TRP A 104 -10.11 -7.35 7.12
CA TRP A 104 -9.05 -8.14 6.49
C TRP A 104 -7.70 -8.02 7.20
N TRP A 105 -7.43 -6.91 7.88
CA TRP A 105 -6.24 -6.67 8.69
C TRP A 105 -6.16 -7.57 9.94
N ARG A 106 -6.78 -8.74 9.95
CA ARG A 106 -6.55 -9.72 11.00
C ARG A 106 -5.09 -10.19 10.91
N ALA A 107 -4.25 -9.52 11.68
CA ALA A 107 -2.94 -10.00 12.11
C ALA A 107 -3.11 -11.28 12.93
#